data_AF-B7KXU2-F1
#
_entry.id   AF-B7KXU2-F1
#
_cell.length_a   1.000
_cell.length_b   1.000
_cell.length_c   1.000
_cell.angle_alpha   90.00
_cell.angle_beta   90.00
_cell.angle_gamma   90.00
#
_symmetry.space_group_name_H-M   'P 1'
#
loop_
_entity.id
_entity.type
_entity.pdbx_description
1 polymer ?
#
loop_
_entity_poly.entity_id
_entity_poly.type
_entity_poly.pdbx_seq_one_letter_code
_entity_poly.pdbx_strand_id
1 'polypeptide(L)' 'MSSDTQQHHDLLSAVKAAQGTQDGSFEKAVTRAFEHVFEHLDRLNSHVSTGGSEGEERALKPDESPTLR' A
#
# COMPACT_ATOMS: atom_id res chain seq x y z
N MET A 1 -0.75 3.11 11.21
CA MET A 1 0.37 2.48 10.46
C MET A 1 0.87 1.17 11.06
N SER A 2 0.80 0.91 12.38
CA SER A 2 1.23 -0.40 12.95
C SER A 2 0.33 -1.59 12.60
N SER A 3 -0.91 -1.35 12.14
CA SER A 3 -1.90 -2.41 11.85
C SER A 3 -1.66 -3.10 10.50
N ASP A 4 -1.29 -2.34 9.46
CA ASP A 4 -1.05 -2.89 8.12
C ASP A 4 0.16 -3.82 8.08
N THR A 5 1.22 -3.50 8.82
CA THR A 5 2.41 -4.35 8.86
C THR A 5 2.09 -5.73 9.44
N GLN A 6 1.26 -5.80 10.49
CA GLN A 6 0.84 -7.09 11.05
C GLN A 6 -0.03 -7.87 10.06
N GLN A 7 -0.96 -7.19 9.39
CA GLN A 7 -1.83 -7.80 8.39
C GLN A 7 -1.04 -8.34 7.18
N HIS A 8 0.03 -7.64 6.75
CA HIS A 8 0.96 -8.14 5.74
C HIS A 8 1.68 -9.42 6.19
N HIS A 9 2.15 -9.47 7.43
CA HIS A 9 2.79 -10.67 7.97
C HIS A 9 1.82 -11.86 8.02
N ASP A 10 0.56 -11.63 8.38
CA ASP A 10 -0.46 -12.67 8.45
C ASP A 10 -0.82 -13.19 7.05
N LEU A 11 -0.99 -12.30 6.07
CA LEU A 11 -1.24 -12.67 4.66
C LEU A 11 -0.07 -13.46 4.06
N LEU A 12 1.17 -13.03 4.30
CA LEU A 12 2.36 -13.74 3.83
C LEU A 12 2.49 -15.11 4.50
N SER A 13 2.17 -15.21 5.79
CA SER A 13 2.19 -16.48 6.52
C SER A 13 1.11 -17.43 5.99
N ALA A 14 -0.08 -16.92 5.67
CA ALA A 14 -1.15 -17.70 5.08
C ALA A 14 -0.79 -18.25 3.69
N VAL A 15 -0.17 -17.43 2.83
CA VAL A 15 0.31 -17.88 1.50
C VAL A 15 1.36 -18.98 1.66
N LYS A 16 2.33 -18.80 2.56
CA LYS A 16 3.36 -19.82 2.83
C LYS A 16 2.78 -21.12 3.38
N ALA A 17 1.84 -21.03 4.32
CA ALA A 17 1.19 -22.19 4.91
C ALA A 17 0.36 -22.98 3.89
N ALA A 18 -0.19 -22.30 2.88
CA ALA A 18 -0.98 -22.92 1.83
C ALA A 18 -0.15 -23.45 0.65
N GLN A 19 1.16 -23.18 0.58
CA GLN A 19 2.00 -23.69 -0.50
C GLN A 19 2.01 -25.23 -0.52
N GLY A 20 1.85 -25.81 -1.71
CA GLY A 20 1.84 -27.26 -1.90
C GLY A 20 0.54 -27.96 -1.50
N THR A 21 -0.46 -27.21 -1.01
CA THR A 21 -1.82 -27.73 -0.80
C THR A 21 -2.54 -27.85 -2.15
N GLN A 22 -3.24 -28.97 -2.38
CA GLN A 22 -4.00 -29.23 -3.62
C GLN A 22 -5.52 -29.00 -3.43
N ASP A 23 -5.91 -28.33 -2.35
CA ASP A 23 -7.30 -28.12 -1.93
C ASP A 23 -7.84 -26.72 -2.30
N GLY A 24 -7.07 -25.93 -3.04
CA GLY A 24 -7.43 -24.56 -3.41
C GLY A 24 -7.09 -23.51 -2.35
N SER A 25 -6.44 -23.89 -1.24
CA SER A 25 -6.08 -22.96 -0.16
C SER A 25 -5.04 -21.95 -0.61
N PHE A 26 -4.13 -22.34 -1.51
CA PHE A 26 -3.10 -21.45 -2.05
C PHE A 26 -3.73 -20.31 -2.86
N GLU A 27 -4.61 -20.65 -3.80
CA GLU A 27 -5.31 -19.70 -4.66
C GLU A 27 -6.11 -18.71 -3.80
N LYS A 28 -6.83 -19.20 -2.79
CA LYS A 28 -7.58 -18.34 -1.85
C LYS A 28 -6.66 -17.40 -1.06
N ALA A 29 -5.52 -17.89 -0.57
CA ALA A 29 -4.58 -17.07 0.18
C ALA A 29 -3.96 -15.97 -0.69
N VAL A 30 -3.61 -16.31 -1.94
CA VAL A 30 -3.06 -15.36 -2.92
C VAL A 30 -4.10 -14.31 -3.31
N THR A 31 -5.34 -14.70 -3.59
CA THR A 31 -6.43 -13.75 -3.90
C THR A 31 -6.62 -12.75 -2.78
N ARG A 32 -6.71 -13.21 -1.52
CA ARG A 32 -6.86 -12.32 -0.35
C ARG A 32 -5.66 -11.38 -0.17
N ALA A 33 -4.45 -11.86 -0.43
CA ALA A 33 -3.27 -11.00 -0.36
C ALA A 33 -3.31 -9.88 -1.41
N PHE A 34 -3.73 -10.18 -2.65
CA PHE A 34 -3.88 -9.17 -3.69
C PHE A 34 -5.03 -8.21 -3.44
N GLU A 35 -6.18 -8.69 -2.96
CA GLU A 35 -7.31 -7.83 -2.56
C GLU A 35 -6.86 -6.77 -1.55
N HIS A 36 -6.09 -7.18 -0.53
CA HIS A 36 -5.56 -6.26 0.46
C HIS A 36 -4.56 -5.26 -0.13
N VAL A 37 -3.68 -5.68 -1.04
CA VAL A 37 -2.77 -4.77 -1.73
C VAL A 37 -3.54 -3.74 -2.55
N PHE A 38 -4.58 -4.14 -3.29
CA PHE A 38 -5.39 -3.21 -4.07
C PHE A 38 -6.18 -2.26 -3.19
N GLU A 39 -6.75 -2.72 -2.06
CA GLU A 39 -7.36 -1.83 -1.07
C GLU A 39 -6.36 -0.81 -0.54
N HIS A 40 -5.14 -1.25 -0.22
CA HIS A 40 -4.10 -0.37 0.29
C HIS A 40 -3.67 0.68 -0.75
N LEU A 41 -3.53 0.29 -2.03
CA LEU A 41 -3.24 1.21 -3.13
C LEU A 41 -4.38 2.19 -3.39
N ASP A 42 -5.63 1.72 -3.32
CA ASP A 42 -6.81 2.57 -3.48
C ASP A 42 -6.94 3.60 -2.34
N ARG A 43 -6.69 3.18 -1.10
CA ARG A 43 -6.59 4.10 0.05
C ARG A 43 -5.45 5.09 -0.13
N LEU A 44 -4.28 4.66 -0.59
CA LEU A 44 -3.15 5.56 -0.82
C LEU A 44 -3.51 6.60 -1.89
N ASN A 45 -4.09 6.21 -3.01
CA ASN A 45 -4.55 7.12 -4.06
C ASN A 45 -5.69 8.03 -3.59
N SER A 46 -6.60 7.51 -2.77
CA SER A 46 -7.68 8.28 -2.16
C SER A 46 -7.17 9.30 -1.14
N HIS A 47 -6.14 8.96 -0.36
CA HIS A 47 -5.44 9.87 0.55
C HIS A 47 -4.63 10.93 -0.21
N VAL A 48 -4.04 10.59 -1.36
CA VAL A 48 -3.44 11.58 -2.27
C VAL A 48 -4.51 12.50 -2.86
N SER A 49 -5.71 11.99 -3.14
CA SER A 49 -6.85 12.79 -3.63
C SER A 49 -7.57 13.60 -2.54
N THR A 50 -7.49 13.19 -1.27
CA THR A 50 -7.94 13.96 -0.09
C THR A 50 -6.85 14.81 0.53
N GLY A 51 -5.64 14.78 -0.04
CA GLY A 51 -4.56 15.74 0.19
C GLY A 51 -4.86 17.12 -0.39
N GLY A 52 -6.06 17.65 -0.09
CA GLY A 52 -6.32 19.07 -0.22
C GLY A 52 -5.39 19.82 0.73
N SER A 53 -4.50 20.62 0.13
CA SER A 53 -3.59 21.60 0.74
C SER A 53 -2.17 21.16 1.17
N GLU A 54 -1.62 20.05 0.66
CA GLU A 54 -0.14 19.86 0.67
C GLU A 54 0.41 19.21 -0.63
N GLY A 55 -0.43 19.06 -1.65
CA GLY A 55 -0.08 18.58 -2.99
C GLY A 55 -0.03 19.66 -4.06
N GLU A 56 -0.15 20.94 -3.70
CA GLU A 56 0.25 22.00 -4.63
C GLU A 56 1.78 22.04 -4.64
N GLU A 57 2.35 22.12 -5.85
CA GLU A 57 3.70 22.62 -6.05
C GLU A 57 3.99 23.70 -5.03
N ARG A 58 4.85 23.40 -4.05
CA ARG A 58 5.25 24.40 -3.06
C ARG A 58 5.92 25.50 -3.88
N ALA A 59 5.19 26.58 -4.15
CA ALA A 59 5.74 27.73 -4.85
C ALA A 59 6.98 28.13 -4.05
N LEU A 60 8.13 28.11 -4.72
CA LEU A 60 9.38 28.53 -4.12
C LEU A 60 9.12 29.90 -3.49
N LYS A 61 9.37 30.01 -2.18
CA LYS A 61 9.42 31.34 -1.58
C LYS A 61 10.43 32.15 -2.41
N PRO A 62 10.23 33.45 -2.61
CA PRO A 62 11.00 34.25 -3.57
C PRO A 62 12.53 34.24 -3.40
N ASP A 63 13.07 33.57 -2.39
CA ASP A 63 14.49 33.45 -2.05
C ASP A 63 15.04 32.00 -2.06
N GLU A 64 14.25 30.98 -2.44
CA GLU A 64 14.74 29.59 -2.48
C GLU A 64 15.35 29.21 -3.84
N SER A 65 16.61 28.78 -3.81
CA SER A 65 17.36 28.38 -5.01
C SER A 65 16.87 27.04 -5.58
N PRO A 66 16.68 26.94 -6.91
CA PRO A 66 16.07 25.77 -7.58
C PRO A 66 16.98 24.54 -7.71
N THR A 67 18.17 24.54 -7.09
CA THR A 67 19.20 23.50 -7.27
C THR A 67 19.09 22.31 -6.33
N LEU A 68 18.09 22.26 -5.44
CA LEU A 68 17.83 21.10 -4.58
C LEU A 68 16.63 20.28 -5.08
N ARG A 69 16.67 19.91 -6.36
CA ARG A 69 15.87 18.80 -6.90
C ARG A 69 16.78 17.65 -7.27
#